data_AF-A0A4Y0BQS0-F1
#
_entry.id   AF-A0A4Y0BQS0-F1
#
_cell.length_a   1.000
_cell.length_b   1.000
_cell.length_c   1.000
_cell.angle_alpha   90.00
_cell.angle_beta   90.00
_cell.angle_gamma   90.00
#
_symmetry.space_group_name_H-M   'P 1'
#
loop_
_entity.id
_entity.type
_entity.pdbx_description
1 polymer ?
#
loop_
_entity_poly.entity_id
_entity_poly.type
_entity_poly.pdbx_seq_one_letter_code
_entity_poly.pdbx_strand_id
1 'polypeptide(L)'
;MENVIIKSTAEKGRGLYATDLIPAGTTIFEEQPLVSCQYSWNAAYGYLACEYCLRPLETAERNAQRLANDPNIMLPRAECCPVEANIGNHTKCERCGVLYCSSECLSLAQNRYHAAICLGAEMHSENHPVNILVEFWKKMHYPPETCGIMLFVKIVGMFRQAENLQALQTQLQDFVHKSVNEDLLIFHKMLGEKFISQIEELYRLFCSAFDLESDERLQWLTPDGFKSLIALVGTNGQGIGTSSFGDWVKNVAACNMDDKERQPVDELIDELYSKMDDVVGSFLNNEGSALYATQSKINHSCAPNAETVFPNSNHVLALRATSDIQPGEEICISYLDECNAQRSRHTRQKILKEYYLFVCQCEKCESQINDPDETSEEEDDDDDMEESD
;
A
#
# COMPACT_ATOMS: atom_id res chain seq x y z
N MET A 1 11.72 20.21 -3.77
CA MET A 1 12.60 19.44 -2.88
C MET A 1 13.97 20.08 -2.99
N GLU A 2 14.53 20.61 -1.90
CA GLU A 2 15.73 21.47 -1.97
C GLU A 2 17.03 20.68 -2.15
N ASN A 3 17.09 19.43 -1.65
CA ASN A 3 18.35 18.65 -1.57
C ASN A 3 18.38 17.41 -2.48
N VAL A 4 17.41 17.27 -3.39
CA VAL A 4 17.30 16.10 -4.28
C VAL A 4 16.87 16.48 -5.68
N ILE A 5 17.30 15.69 -6.66
CA ILE A 5 16.94 15.82 -8.06
C ILE A 5 16.55 14.47 -8.66
N ILE A 6 15.62 14.49 -9.60
CA ILE A 6 15.28 13.32 -10.40
C ILE A 6 16.20 13.32 -11.63
N LYS A 7 16.91 12.21 -11.86
CA LYS A 7 17.69 11.98 -13.08
C LYS A 7 17.13 10.78 -13.83
N SER A 8 17.30 10.75 -15.14
CA SER A 8 17.00 9.58 -15.97
C SER A 8 18.29 8.96 -16.49
N THR A 9 18.43 7.65 -16.33
CA THR A 9 19.52 6.85 -16.86
C THR A 9 18.98 5.83 -17.88
N ALA A 10 19.83 5.36 -18.78
CA ALA A 10 19.45 4.34 -19.75
C ALA A 10 19.16 2.97 -19.09
N GLU A 11 19.81 2.69 -17.97
CA GLU A 11 19.77 1.38 -17.29
C GLU A 11 18.63 1.28 -16.27
N LYS A 12 18.42 2.32 -15.46
CA LYS A 12 17.45 2.30 -14.34
C LYS A 12 16.22 3.18 -14.57
N GLY A 13 16.11 3.84 -15.73
CA GLY A 13 15.06 4.83 -15.94
C GLY A 13 15.22 6.01 -15.00
N ARG A 14 14.15 6.46 -14.33
CA ARG A 14 14.19 7.58 -13.39
C ARG A 14 14.73 7.12 -12.04
N GLY A 15 15.51 7.97 -11.39
CA GLY A 15 16.00 7.77 -10.02
C GLY A 15 16.10 9.09 -9.28
N LEU A 16 16.04 9.03 -7.95
CA LEU A 16 16.21 10.18 -7.06
C LEU A 16 17.67 10.25 -6.59
N TYR A 17 18.28 11.43 -6.65
CA TYR A 17 19.69 11.62 -6.29
C TYR A 17 19.86 12.81 -5.36
N ALA A 18 20.75 12.68 -4.38
CA ALA A 18 21.09 13.78 -3.48
C ALA A 18 21.88 14.87 -4.23
N THR A 19 21.57 16.14 -3.97
CA THR A 19 22.38 17.29 -4.45
C THR A 19 23.40 17.75 -3.42
N ASP A 20 23.12 17.46 -2.15
CA ASP A 20 23.89 17.87 -0.98
C ASP A 20 23.99 16.68 -0.01
N LEU A 21 24.83 16.80 1.03
CA LEU A 21 24.90 15.81 2.09
C LEU A 21 23.55 15.73 2.83
N ILE A 22 22.99 14.52 2.93
CA ILE A 22 21.79 14.24 3.73
C ILE A 22 22.20 13.35 4.91
N PRO A 23 22.22 13.86 6.15
CA PRO A 23 22.57 13.06 7.32
C PRO A 23 21.55 11.96 7.60
N ALA A 24 22.00 10.85 8.19
CA ALA A 24 21.14 9.78 8.68
C ALA A 24 20.01 10.33 9.60
N GLY A 25 18.80 9.80 9.46
CA GLY A 25 17.61 10.22 10.19
C GLY A 25 16.90 11.44 9.61
N THR A 26 17.48 12.12 8.61
CA THR A 26 16.86 13.30 7.98
C THR A 26 15.62 12.89 7.17
N THR A 27 14.49 13.58 7.37
CA THR A 27 13.35 13.52 6.46
C THR A 27 13.69 14.28 5.17
N ILE A 28 13.78 13.55 4.06
CA ILE A 28 14.15 14.08 2.74
C ILE A 28 12.99 14.87 2.13
N PHE A 29 11.78 14.29 2.17
CA PHE A 29 10.53 14.96 1.82
C PHE A 29 9.33 14.27 2.45
N GLU A 30 8.21 14.99 2.50
CA GLU A 30 6.88 14.44 2.76
C GLU A 30 6.01 14.57 1.50
N GLU A 31 5.14 13.60 1.25
CA GLU A 31 4.29 13.55 0.08
C GLU A 31 2.88 13.06 0.42
N GLN A 32 1.88 13.78 -0.08
CA GLN A 32 0.50 13.29 -0.11
C GLN A 32 0.26 12.47 -1.39
N PRO A 33 -0.53 11.40 -1.32
CA PRO A 33 -0.76 10.55 -2.47
C PRO A 33 -1.69 11.23 -3.49
N LEU A 34 -1.54 10.85 -4.75
CA LEU A 34 -2.52 11.15 -5.79
C LEU A 34 -3.86 10.48 -5.47
N VAL A 35 -3.84 9.26 -4.95
CA VAL A 35 -5.02 8.51 -4.53
C VAL A 35 -4.58 7.42 -3.56
N SER A 36 -5.43 7.13 -2.57
CA SER A 36 -5.21 6.08 -1.58
C SER A 36 -6.52 5.35 -1.29
N CYS A 37 -6.47 4.07 -0.96
CA CYS A 37 -7.63 3.33 -0.46
C CYS A 37 -7.24 2.30 0.59
N GLN A 38 -8.20 1.96 1.44
CA GLN A 38 -8.11 0.82 2.34
C GLN A 38 -8.16 -0.47 1.51
N TYR A 39 -7.50 -1.54 1.96
CA TYR A 39 -7.62 -2.84 1.32
C TYR A 39 -9.00 -3.47 1.57
N SER A 40 -9.43 -4.30 0.61
CA SER A 40 -10.81 -4.83 0.58
C SER A 40 -11.06 -5.83 1.71
N TRP A 41 -10.11 -6.73 1.93
CA TRP A 41 -10.11 -7.62 3.07
C TRP A 41 -9.99 -6.84 4.37
N ASN A 42 -9.21 -5.75 4.41
CA ASN A 42 -8.98 -5.00 5.65
C ASN A 42 -10.28 -4.34 6.13
N ALA A 43 -11.04 -3.79 5.18
CA ALA A 43 -12.41 -3.35 5.40
C ALA A 43 -13.34 -4.52 5.80
N ALA A 44 -13.24 -5.68 5.15
CA ALA A 44 -14.07 -6.85 5.45
C ALA A 44 -13.84 -7.41 6.88
N TYR A 45 -12.60 -7.32 7.38
CA TYR A 45 -12.23 -7.65 8.76
C TYR A 45 -12.61 -6.57 9.78
N GLY A 46 -13.31 -5.51 9.34
CA GLY A 46 -13.88 -4.49 10.21
C GLY A 46 -12.87 -3.44 10.69
N TYR A 47 -11.70 -3.31 10.06
CA TYR A 47 -10.77 -2.22 10.40
C TYR A 47 -11.41 -0.88 10.07
N LEU A 48 -11.44 0.03 11.05
CA LEU A 48 -12.00 1.36 10.87
C LEU A 48 -10.89 2.33 10.51
N ALA A 49 -10.93 2.85 9.29
CA ALA A 49 -10.01 3.87 8.81
C ALA A 49 -10.78 5.03 8.16
N CYS A 50 -10.17 6.22 8.16
CA CYS A 50 -10.69 7.35 7.42
C CYS A 50 -10.68 7.03 5.92
N GLU A 51 -11.82 7.16 5.26
CA GLU A 51 -11.94 6.84 3.83
C GLU A 51 -11.00 7.66 2.94
N TYR A 52 -10.67 8.89 3.36
CA TYR A 52 -9.76 9.78 2.65
C TYR A 52 -8.29 9.51 2.99
N CYS A 53 -7.90 9.69 4.25
CA CYS A 53 -6.50 9.73 4.66
C CYS A 53 -5.99 8.44 5.30
N LEU A 54 -6.82 7.40 5.40
CA LEU A 54 -6.50 6.11 6.02
C LEU A 54 -6.09 6.15 7.50
N ARG A 55 -6.22 7.32 8.15
CA ARG A 55 -6.02 7.43 9.59
C ARG A 55 -6.88 6.40 10.34
N PRO A 56 -6.32 5.64 11.29
CA PRO A 56 -7.09 4.73 12.12
C PRO A 56 -8.21 5.46 12.86
N LEU A 57 -9.41 4.88 12.88
CA LEU A 57 -10.59 5.38 13.58
C LEU A 57 -11.01 4.46 14.73
N GLU A 58 -10.15 3.51 15.09
CA GLU A 58 -10.29 2.66 16.27
C GLU A 58 -9.05 2.75 17.16
N THR A 59 -9.23 2.56 18.48
CA THR A 59 -8.12 2.57 19.43
C THR A 59 -7.21 1.35 19.23
N ALA A 60 -5.96 1.46 19.69
CA ALA A 60 -5.00 0.35 19.69
C ALA A 60 -5.57 -0.90 20.38
N GLU A 61 -6.30 -0.71 21.49
CA GLU A 61 -6.91 -1.81 22.23
C GLU A 61 -8.02 -2.51 21.43
N ARG A 62 -8.90 -1.76 20.77
CA ARG A 62 -9.93 -2.34 19.91
C ARG A 62 -9.32 -3.05 18.71
N ASN A 63 -8.27 -2.49 18.15
CA ASN A 63 -7.51 -3.11 17.07
C ASN A 63 -6.93 -4.45 17.52
N ALA A 64 -6.27 -4.49 18.68
CA ALA A 64 -5.71 -5.71 19.25
C ALA A 64 -6.80 -6.74 19.59
N GLN A 65 -7.89 -6.33 20.24
CA GLN A 65 -9.03 -7.20 20.56
C GLN A 65 -9.62 -7.85 19.30
N ARG A 66 -9.77 -7.07 18.22
CA ARG A 66 -10.30 -7.54 16.93
C ARG A 66 -9.36 -8.53 16.25
N LEU A 67 -8.08 -8.17 16.13
CA LEU A 67 -7.08 -8.99 15.43
C LEU A 67 -6.73 -10.28 16.20
N ALA A 68 -6.76 -10.26 17.53
CA ALA A 68 -6.52 -11.43 18.35
C ALA A 68 -7.81 -12.21 18.69
N ASN A 69 -8.96 -11.76 18.18
CA ASN A 69 -10.29 -12.30 18.49
C ASN A 69 -10.53 -12.50 20.00
N ASP A 70 -10.12 -11.54 20.83
CA ASP A 70 -10.25 -11.58 22.28
C ASP A 70 -10.71 -10.23 22.84
N PRO A 71 -11.98 -10.11 23.26
CA PRO A 71 -12.52 -8.85 23.78
C PRO A 71 -11.99 -8.47 25.17
N ASN A 72 -11.20 -9.32 25.83
CA ASN A 72 -10.68 -9.08 27.18
C ASN A 72 -9.27 -8.48 27.18
N ILE A 73 -8.65 -8.31 26.01
CA ILE A 73 -7.34 -7.64 25.91
C ILE A 73 -7.47 -6.22 26.42
N MET A 74 -6.58 -5.85 27.33
CA MET A 74 -6.44 -4.49 27.85
C MET A 74 -5.01 -4.02 27.61
N LEU A 75 -4.84 -2.88 26.94
CA LEU A 75 -3.50 -2.35 26.68
C LEU A 75 -3.06 -1.40 27.81
N PRO A 76 -1.86 -1.58 28.38
CA PRO A 76 -1.31 -0.59 29.29
C PRO A 76 -0.99 0.72 28.53
N ARG A 77 -0.80 1.81 29.27
CA ARG A 77 -0.41 3.12 28.70
C ARG A 77 -1.35 3.57 27.58
N ALA A 78 -2.65 3.62 27.86
CA ALA A 78 -3.66 4.03 26.87
C ALA A 78 -3.41 5.43 26.29
N GLU A 79 -2.70 6.30 27.02
CA GLU A 79 -2.22 7.60 26.56
C GLU A 79 -1.21 7.53 25.39
N CYS A 80 -0.61 6.36 25.13
CA CYS A 80 0.27 6.12 23.97
C CYS A 80 -0.51 5.79 22.68
N CYS A 81 -1.82 5.59 22.76
CA CYS A 81 -2.66 5.39 21.57
C CYS A 81 -2.88 6.73 20.85
N PRO A 82 -2.56 6.85 19.55
CA PRO A 82 -2.70 8.12 18.81
C PRO A 82 -4.17 8.45 18.47
N VAL A 83 -5.07 7.48 18.59
CA VAL A 83 -6.50 7.65 18.33
C VAL A 83 -7.20 8.00 19.63
N GLU A 84 -7.84 9.17 19.67
CA GLU A 84 -8.71 9.55 20.78
C GLU A 84 -9.89 8.57 20.87
N ALA A 85 -10.15 8.04 22.07
CA ALA A 85 -11.20 7.04 22.31
C ALA A 85 -12.64 7.51 21.97
N ASN A 86 -12.82 8.77 21.57
CA ASN A 86 -14.13 9.37 21.34
C ASN A 86 -14.59 9.21 19.88
N ILE A 87 -15.02 8.00 19.55
CA ILE A 87 -15.60 7.60 18.25
C ILE A 87 -16.74 8.53 17.81
N GLY A 88 -17.36 9.26 18.74
CA GLY A 88 -18.41 10.26 18.46
C GLY A 88 -17.94 11.51 17.72
N ASN A 89 -16.63 11.75 17.60
CA ASN A 89 -16.08 12.90 16.88
C ASN A 89 -15.83 12.64 15.39
N HIS A 90 -15.94 11.39 14.93
CA HIS A 90 -15.76 11.08 13.51
C HIS A 90 -16.90 11.67 12.68
N THR A 91 -16.53 12.20 11.52
CA THR A 91 -17.49 12.71 10.56
C THR A 91 -17.91 11.58 9.63
N LYS A 92 -19.15 11.61 9.13
CA LYS A 92 -19.64 10.61 8.18
C LYS A 92 -20.33 11.27 6.99
N CYS A 93 -20.29 10.61 5.84
CA CYS A 93 -21.12 11.00 4.71
C CYS A 93 -22.60 10.76 5.06
N GLU A 94 -23.46 11.76 4.90
CA GLU A 94 -24.89 11.63 5.21
C GLU A 94 -25.64 10.67 4.28
N ARG A 95 -25.10 10.41 3.08
CA ARG A 95 -25.74 9.55 2.07
C ARG A 95 -25.42 8.08 2.24
N CYS A 96 -24.14 7.74 2.43
CA CYS A 96 -23.70 6.35 2.54
C CYS A 96 -23.26 5.93 3.94
N GLY A 97 -22.96 6.87 4.83
CA GLY A 97 -22.51 6.57 6.19
C GLY A 97 -21.01 6.28 6.32
N VAL A 98 -20.23 6.34 5.24
CA VAL A 98 -18.78 6.11 5.30
C VAL A 98 -18.09 7.13 6.20
N LEU A 99 -17.05 6.70 6.92
CA LEU A 99 -16.40 7.45 8.00
C LEU A 99 -15.18 8.24 7.54
N TYR A 100 -15.00 9.40 8.17
CA TYR A 100 -13.87 10.31 8.01
C TYR A 100 -13.38 10.78 9.37
N CYS A 101 -12.07 10.97 9.53
CA CYS A 101 -11.51 11.46 10.79
C CYS A 101 -11.92 12.92 11.10
N SER A 102 -12.30 13.70 10.08
CA SER A 102 -12.71 15.10 10.23
C SER A 102 -13.64 15.55 9.10
N SER A 103 -14.31 16.70 9.30
CA SER A 103 -15.10 17.37 8.27
C SER A 103 -14.25 17.81 7.09
N GLU A 104 -13.00 18.17 7.32
CA GLU A 104 -12.04 18.53 6.27
C GLU A 104 -11.74 17.32 5.37
N CYS A 105 -11.48 16.14 5.94
CA CYS A 105 -11.29 14.92 5.16
C CYS A 105 -12.54 14.56 4.35
N LEU A 106 -13.74 14.71 4.92
CA LEU A 106 -14.99 14.54 4.18
C LEU A 106 -15.07 15.52 3.00
N SER A 107 -14.83 16.81 3.22
CA SER A 107 -14.89 17.82 2.16
C SER A 107 -13.85 17.58 1.06
N LEU A 108 -12.62 17.21 1.41
CA LEU A 108 -11.58 16.86 0.46
C LEU A 108 -11.97 15.64 -0.38
N ALA A 109 -12.49 14.58 0.24
CA ALA A 109 -12.98 13.42 -0.48
C ALA A 109 -14.17 13.75 -1.38
N GLN A 110 -15.16 14.49 -0.88
CA GLN A 110 -16.34 14.93 -1.63
C GLN A 110 -15.96 15.71 -2.88
N ASN A 111 -15.01 16.64 -2.79
CA ASN A 111 -14.56 17.44 -3.92
C ASN A 111 -13.68 16.63 -4.89
N ARG A 112 -12.91 15.66 -4.38
CA ARG A 112 -11.94 14.92 -5.18
C ARG A 112 -12.52 13.72 -5.93
N TYR A 113 -13.32 12.88 -5.30
CA TYR A 113 -13.88 11.68 -5.95
C TYR A 113 -15.22 11.22 -5.39
N HIS A 114 -15.49 11.45 -4.10
CA HIS A 114 -16.53 10.73 -3.37
C HIS A 114 -17.94 11.09 -3.84
N ALA A 115 -18.22 12.32 -4.28
CA ALA A 115 -19.57 12.66 -4.72
C ALA A 115 -20.01 11.84 -5.96
N ALA A 116 -19.07 11.45 -6.81
CA ALA A 116 -19.25 10.69 -8.04
C ALA A 116 -19.24 9.15 -7.84
N ILE A 117 -18.69 8.65 -6.74
CA ILE A 117 -18.62 7.19 -6.44
C ILE A 117 -19.37 6.79 -5.17
N CYS A 118 -20.07 7.73 -4.53
CA CYS A 118 -20.84 7.46 -3.32
C CYS A 118 -21.97 6.46 -3.61
N LEU A 119 -21.95 5.32 -2.91
CA LEU A 119 -22.92 4.24 -3.07
C LEU A 119 -24.30 4.57 -2.43
N GLY A 120 -24.39 5.67 -1.70
CA GLY A 120 -25.62 6.09 -1.02
C GLY A 120 -26.14 5.02 -0.05
N ALA A 121 -27.47 4.86 0.01
CA ALA A 121 -28.12 3.87 0.88
C ALA A 121 -27.76 2.41 0.52
N GLU A 122 -27.28 2.16 -0.70
CA GLU A 122 -26.89 0.83 -1.19
C GLU A 122 -25.45 0.45 -0.80
N MET A 123 -24.79 1.20 0.09
CA MET A 123 -23.39 0.95 0.49
C MET A 123 -23.13 -0.49 0.93
N HIS A 124 -24.10 -1.11 1.62
CA HIS A 124 -24.00 -2.49 2.11
C HIS A 124 -24.74 -3.52 1.23
N SER A 125 -25.21 -3.11 0.06
CA SER A 125 -25.96 -3.97 -0.85
C SER A 125 -25.00 -4.84 -1.65
N GLU A 126 -25.10 -6.17 -1.51
CA GLU A 126 -24.29 -7.14 -2.27
C GLU A 126 -24.54 -7.04 -3.78
N ASN A 127 -25.69 -6.51 -4.19
CA ASN A 127 -26.06 -6.32 -5.59
C ASN A 127 -25.58 -4.98 -6.17
N HIS A 128 -25.00 -4.10 -5.36
CA HIS A 128 -24.47 -2.84 -5.86
C HIS A 128 -23.27 -3.13 -6.80
N PRO A 129 -23.21 -2.55 -8.02
CA PRO A 129 -22.16 -2.88 -8.99
C PRO A 129 -20.72 -2.73 -8.47
N VAL A 130 -20.46 -1.71 -7.66
CA VAL A 130 -19.16 -1.52 -7.00
C VAL A 130 -18.86 -2.62 -5.97
N ASN A 131 -19.85 -3.10 -5.23
CA ASN A 131 -19.65 -4.17 -4.26
C ASN A 131 -19.40 -5.51 -4.99
N ILE A 132 -20.07 -5.76 -6.12
CA ILE A 132 -19.78 -6.90 -7.00
C ILE A 132 -18.32 -6.85 -7.49
N LEU A 133 -17.83 -5.68 -7.88
CA LEU A 133 -16.41 -5.49 -8.26
C LEU A 133 -15.45 -5.84 -7.12
N VAL A 134 -15.75 -5.38 -5.89
CA VAL A 134 -14.93 -5.68 -4.70
C VAL A 134 -14.91 -7.18 -4.40
N GLU A 135 -16.06 -7.84 -4.45
CA GLU A 135 -16.14 -9.29 -4.23
C GLU A 135 -15.44 -10.08 -5.33
N PHE A 136 -15.53 -9.64 -6.58
CA PHE A 136 -14.80 -10.26 -7.69
C PHE A 136 -13.28 -10.09 -7.53
N TRP A 137 -12.83 -8.89 -7.14
CA TRP A 137 -11.42 -8.62 -6.88
C TRP A 137 -10.85 -9.50 -5.77
N LYS A 138 -11.55 -9.63 -4.65
CA LYS A 138 -11.14 -10.50 -3.52
C LYS A 138 -11.00 -11.98 -3.90
N LYS A 139 -11.78 -12.45 -4.89
CA LYS A 139 -11.65 -13.83 -5.41
C LYS A 139 -10.43 -14.00 -6.32
N MET A 140 -10.01 -12.94 -7.01
CA MET A 140 -8.78 -12.94 -7.81
C MET A 140 -7.53 -12.72 -6.96
N HIS A 141 -7.65 -11.96 -5.87
CA HIS A 141 -6.55 -11.55 -5.01
C HIS A 141 -6.85 -11.97 -3.56
N TYR A 142 -6.48 -13.20 -3.23
CA TYR A 142 -6.47 -13.66 -1.85
C TYR A 142 -5.35 -12.94 -1.07
N PRO A 143 -5.48 -12.74 0.27
CA PRO A 143 -4.43 -12.07 1.04
C PRO A 143 -3.05 -12.73 0.91
N PRO A 144 -1.96 -11.95 0.97
CA PRO A 144 -1.94 -10.50 1.19
C PRO A 144 -2.31 -9.69 -0.06
N GLU A 145 -3.22 -8.71 0.09
CA GLU A 145 -3.53 -7.76 -1.00
C GLU A 145 -2.33 -6.85 -1.25
N THR A 146 -1.80 -6.86 -2.47
CA THR A 146 -0.76 -5.91 -2.92
C THR A 146 -1.35 -4.66 -3.57
N CYS A 147 -2.63 -4.71 -3.95
CA CYS A 147 -3.37 -3.63 -4.59
C CYS A 147 -4.89 -3.76 -4.30
N GLY A 148 -5.59 -2.64 -4.16
CA GLY A 148 -7.05 -2.61 -3.98
C GLY A 148 -7.80 -2.09 -5.20
N ILE A 149 -8.86 -2.80 -5.64
CA ILE A 149 -9.75 -2.35 -6.73
C ILE A 149 -10.36 -0.96 -6.47
N MET A 150 -10.48 -0.56 -5.20
CA MET A 150 -10.98 0.75 -4.83
C MET A 150 -10.07 1.90 -5.27
N LEU A 151 -8.78 1.68 -5.57
CA LEU A 151 -7.95 2.69 -6.23
C LEU A 151 -8.50 3.04 -7.62
N PHE A 152 -8.93 2.03 -8.39
CA PHE A 152 -9.50 2.19 -9.72
C PHE A 152 -10.82 2.96 -9.66
N VAL A 153 -11.68 2.56 -8.73
CA VAL A 153 -12.96 3.22 -8.46
C VAL A 153 -12.74 4.70 -8.09
N LYS A 154 -11.77 4.98 -7.21
CA LYS A 154 -11.43 6.36 -6.84
C LYS A 154 -10.85 7.15 -8.00
N ILE A 155 -10.00 6.57 -8.84
CA ILE A 155 -9.46 7.22 -10.04
C ILE A 155 -10.60 7.60 -10.98
N VAL A 156 -11.58 6.72 -11.21
CA VAL A 156 -12.81 7.07 -11.97
C VAL A 156 -13.53 8.26 -11.33
N GLY A 157 -13.74 8.23 -10.01
CA GLY A 157 -14.34 9.35 -9.28
C GLY A 157 -13.56 10.66 -9.48
N MET A 158 -12.23 10.59 -9.48
CA MET A 158 -11.35 11.74 -9.74
C MET A 158 -11.54 12.28 -11.15
N PHE A 159 -11.58 11.42 -12.18
CA PHE A 159 -11.87 11.85 -13.54
C PHE A 159 -13.26 12.45 -13.69
N ARG A 160 -14.25 11.93 -12.97
CA ARG A 160 -15.62 12.45 -12.97
C ARG A 160 -15.76 13.81 -12.30
N GLN A 161 -14.87 14.16 -11.36
CA GLN A 161 -14.94 15.42 -10.61
C GLN A 161 -13.82 16.40 -10.91
N ALA A 162 -12.82 16.00 -11.69
CA ALA A 162 -11.66 16.85 -11.99
C ALA A 162 -12.11 18.18 -12.59
N GLU A 163 -11.60 19.30 -12.08
CA GLU A 163 -11.78 20.61 -12.75
C GLU A 163 -10.93 20.68 -14.02
N ASN A 164 -9.75 20.05 -14.01
CA ASN A 164 -8.81 19.99 -15.12
C ASN A 164 -8.42 18.55 -15.43
N LEU A 165 -9.09 17.96 -16.45
CA LEU A 165 -8.83 16.60 -16.91
C LEU A 165 -7.39 16.41 -17.40
N GLN A 166 -6.87 17.39 -18.15
CA GLN A 166 -5.55 17.29 -18.75
C GLN A 166 -4.46 17.21 -17.68
N ALA A 167 -4.59 18.00 -16.60
CA ALA A 167 -3.66 17.96 -15.48
C ALA A 167 -3.67 16.59 -14.78
N LEU A 168 -4.85 16.02 -14.52
CA LEU A 168 -4.97 14.69 -13.91
C LEU A 168 -4.41 13.59 -14.83
N GLN A 169 -4.67 13.67 -16.13
CA GLN A 169 -4.10 12.74 -17.12
C GLN A 169 -2.57 12.81 -17.14
N THR A 170 -2.00 14.02 -17.15
CA THR A 170 -0.54 14.21 -17.10
C THR A 170 0.06 13.65 -15.81
N GLN A 171 -0.61 13.83 -14.67
CA GLN A 171 -0.16 13.24 -13.40
C GLN A 171 -0.15 11.71 -13.44
N LEU A 172 -1.20 11.07 -13.97
CA LEU A 172 -1.26 9.61 -14.10
C LEU A 172 -0.25 9.06 -15.12
N GLN A 173 -0.07 9.73 -16.25
CA GLN A 173 0.90 9.34 -17.27
C GLN A 173 2.36 9.47 -16.79
N ASP A 174 2.62 10.26 -15.74
CA ASP A 174 3.95 10.36 -15.14
C ASP A 174 4.33 9.12 -14.32
N PHE A 175 3.39 8.24 -13.97
CA PHE A 175 3.70 6.94 -13.34
C PHE A 175 4.20 5.93 -14.38
N VAL A 176 4.88 4.87 -13.92
CA VAL A 176 5.23 3.76 -14.82
C VAL A 176 3.94 3.07 -15.25
N HIS A 177 3.64 3.05 -16.54
CA HIS A 177 2.37 2.53 -17.07
C HIS A 177 2.54 1.79 -18.40
N LYS A 178 3.77 1.42 -18.76
CA LYS A 178 4.04 0.67 -19.99
C LYS A 178 3.41 -0.71 -19.89
N SER A 179 2.78 -1.12 -20.99
CA SER A 179 2.06 -2.38 -21.18
C SER A 179 2.75 -3.24 -22.24
N VAL A 180 4.06 -3.06 -22.45
CA VAL A 180 4.79 -3.77 -23.49
C VAL A 180 4.78 -5.27 -23.14
N ASN A 181 4.96 -6.15 -24.13
CA ASN A 181 4.96 -7.61 -23.98
C ASN A 181 5.82 -8.16 -22.82
N GLU A 182 6.77 -7.36 -22.31
CA GLU A 182 7.58 -7.64 -21.11
C GLU A 182 6.82 -7.37 -19.79
N ASP A 183 6.00 -6.31 -19.72
CA ASP A 183 5.10 -6.01 -18.57
C ASP A 183 3.90 -6.98 -18.54
N LEU A 184 3.47 -7.44 -19.72
CA LEU A 184 2.56 -8.58 -19.86
C LEU A 184 3.17 -9.86 -19.29
N LEU A 185 4.49 -10.01 -19.13
CA LEU A 185 5.12 -11.16 -18.47
C LEU A 185 5.11 -11.05 -16.93
N ILE A 186 5.22 -9.85 -16.34
CA ILE A 186 4.89 -9.63 -14.89
C ILE A 186 3.48 -10.12 -14.67
N PHE A 187 2.61 -9.66 -15.55
CA PHE A 187 1.19 -9.88 -15.46
C PHE A 187 0.81 -11.33 -15.76
N HIS A 188 1.42 -11.99 -16.74
CA HIS A 188 1.28 -13.42 -17.02
C HIS A 188 1.85 -14.32 -15.92
N LYS A 189 2.64 -13.79 -14.97
CA LYS A 189 3.15 -14.55 -13.81
C LYS A 189 2.42 -14.23 -12.52
N MET A 190 2.10 -12.96 -12.26
CA MET A 190 1.20 -12.55 -11.17
C MET A 190 -0.24 -13.03 -11.39
N LEU A 191 -0.63 -13.17 -12.67
CA LEU A 191 -1.99 -13.46 -13.10
C LEU A 191 -2.04 -14.44 -14.30
N GLY A 192 -1.03 -15.28 -14.55
CA GLY A 192 -1.13 -16.44 -15.48
C GLY A 192 -1.58 -16.18 -16.94
N GLU A 193 -1.55 -17.20 -17.79
CA GLU A 193 -2.51 -17.27 -18.94
C GLU A 193 -3.95 -17.42 -18.45
N LYS A 194 -4.10 -17.96 -17.23
CA LYS A 194 -5.38 -18.32 -16.60
C LYS A 194 -6.26 -17.09 -16.29
N PHE A 195 -5.70 -15.91 -16.03
CA PHE A 195 -6.48 -14.78 -15.55
C PHE A 195 -6.88 -13.79 -16.65
N ILE A 196 -6.44 -13.96 -17.90
CA ILE A 196 -6.88 -13.12 -19.04
C ILE A 196 -8.41 -13.01 -19.04
N SER A 197 -9.09 -14.15 -18.88
CA SER A 197 -10.54 -14.23 -18.78
C SER A 197 -11.12 -13.46 -17.58
N GLN A 198 -10.44 -13.49 -16.43
CA GLN A 198 -10.86 -12.78 -15.22
C GLN A 198 -10.67 -11.27 -15.36
N ILE A 199 -9.66 -10.80 -16.08
CA ILE A 199 -9.46 -9.36 -16.30
C ILE A 199 -10.46 -8.81 -17.31
N GLU A 200 -10.78 -9.59 -18.35
CA GLU A 200 -11.87 -9.26 -19.25
C GLU A 200 -13.21 -9.21 -18.53
N GLU A 201 -13.46 -10.13 -17.59
CA GLU A 201 -14.62 -10.09 -16.70
C GLU A 201 -14.58 -8.87 -15.79
N LEU A 202 -13.45 -8.59 -15.14
CA LEU A 202 -13.27 -7.43 -14.28
C LEU A 202 -13.54 -6.13 -15.04
N TYR A 203 -13.01 -6.00 -16.27
CA TYR A 203 -13.27 -4.85 -17.13
C TYR A 203 -14.76 -4.75 -17.48
N ARG A 204 -15.43 -5.85 -17.82
CA ARG A 204 -16.89 -5.85 -18.08
C ARG A 204 -17.71 -5.42 -16.87
N LEU A 205 -17.38 -5.92 -15.68
CA LEU A 205 -18.00 -5.49 -14.43
C LEU A 205 -17.74 -4.00 -14.18
N PHE A 206 -16.55 -3.52 -14.51
CA PHE A 206 -16.16 -2.12 -14.35
C PHE A 206 -16.92 -1.20 -15.31
N CYS A 207 -17.06 -1.62 -16.58
CA CYS A 207 -17.92 -0.96 -17.57
C CYS A 207 -19.35 -0.81 -17.07
N SER A 208 -19.92 -1.89 -16.53
CA SER A 208 -21.29 -1.92 -16.00
C SER A 208 -21.45 -1.01 -14.77
N ALA A 209 -20.48 -1.03 -13.85
CA ALA A 209 -20.54 -0.26 -12.61
C ALA A 209 -20.47 1.26 -12.84
N PHE A 210 -19.78 1.69 -13.90
CA PHE A 210 -19.54 3.10 -14.17
C PHE A 210 -20.15 3.60 -15.47
N ASP A 211 -20.91 2.79 -16.22
CA ASP A 211 -21.50 3.20 -17.51
C ASP A 211 -20.47 3.90 -18.43
N LEU A 212 -19.32 3.24 -18.65
CA LEU A 212 -18.17 3.85 -19.33
C LEU A 212 -18.48 4.27 -20.78
N GLU A 213 -19.46 3.64 -21.43
CA GLU A 213 -19.83 3.95 -22.81
C GLU A 213 -20.45 5.34 -22.96
N SER A 214 -21.16 5.81 -21.94
CA SER A 214 -21.83 7.12 -21.95
C SER A 214 -21.00 8.24 -21.32
N ASP A 215 -19.96 7.91 -20.57
CA ASP A 215 -19.15 8.87 -19.83
C ASP A 215 -17.97 9.41 -20.67
N GLU A 216 -18.16 10.59 -21.25
CA GLU A 216 -17.12 11.26 -22.06
C GLU A 216 -15.80 11.49 -21.29
N ARG A 217 -15.84 11.59 -19.95
CA ARG A 217 -14.64 11.82 -19.12
C ARG A 217 -13.81 10.55 -18.94
N LEU A 218 -14.37 9.39 -19.28
CA LEU A 218 -13.76 8.07 -19.10
C LEU A 218 -13.42 7.36 -20.41
N GLN A 219 -13.50 8.04 -21.56
CA GLN A 219 -13.17 7.49 -22.88
C GLN A 219 -11.74 6.93 -22.99
N TRP A 220 -10.83 7.36 -22.13
CA TRP A 220 -9.46 6.84 -22.06
C TRP A 220 -9.39 5.41 -21.49
N LEU A 221 -10.42 4.99 -20.75
CA LEU A 221 -10.49 3.69 -20.08
C LEU A 221 -11.04 2.61 -21.02
N THR A 222 -10.40 2.47 -22.18
CA THR A 222 -10.61 1.35 -23.11
C THR A 222 -10.09 0.05 -22.49
N PRO A 223 -10.27 -1.14 -23.12
CA PRO A 223 -9.66 -2.37 -22.60
C PRO A 223 -8.14 -2.25 -22.39
N ASP A 224 -7.43 -1.60 -23.32
CA ASP A 224 -5.99 -1.37 -23.20
C ASP A 224 -5.67 -0.29 -22.16
N GLY A 225 -6.51 0.74 -22.04
CA GLY A 225 -6.42 1.74 -20.99
C GLY A 225 -6.60 1.13 -19.59
N PHE A 226 -7.52 0.17 -19.45
CA PHE A 226 -7.75 -0.56 -18.20
C PHE A 226 -6.57 -1.47 -17.85
N LYS A 227 -6.01 -2.21 -18.81
CA LYS A 227 -4.76 -2.97 -18.61
C LYS A 227 -3.60 -2.07 -18.19
N SER A 228 -3.47 -0.91 -18.84
CA SER A 228 -2.45 0.09 -18.49
C SER A 228 -2.65 0.65 -17.09
N LEU A 229 -3.91 0.85 -16.67
CA LEU A 229 -4.25 1.26 -15.31
C LEU A 229 -3.89 0.17 -14.28
N ILE A 230 -4.16 -1.10 -14.59
CA ILE A 230 -3.74 -2.21 -13.71
C ILE A 230 -2.22 -2.24 -13.59
N ALA A 231 -1.50 -2.16 -14.71
CA ALA A 231 -0.03 -2.12 -14.71
C ALA A 231 0.51 -0.94 -13.89
N LEU A 232 -0.10 0.25 -14.05
CA LEU A 232 0.24 1.44 -13.28
C LEU A 232 0.06 1.21 -11.78
N VAL A 233 -1.10 0.71 -11.36
CA VAL A 233 -1.35 0.51 -9.93
C VAL A 233 -0.45 -0.59 -9.36
N GLY A 234 -0.27 -1.70 -10.10
CA GLY A 234 0.55 -2.82 -9.65
C GLY A 234 2.05 -2.50 -9.54
N THR A 235 2.58 -1.65 -10.42
CA THR A 235 4.02 -1.31 -10.44
C THR A 235 4.40 -0.12 -9.56
N ASN A 236 3.44 0.75 -9.20
CA ASN A 236 3.71 1.98 -8.44
C ASN A 236 2.97 2.04 -7.10
N GLY A 237 2.16 1.02 -6.77
CA GLY A 237 1.43 0.96 -5.52
C GLY A 237 2.37 0.89 -4.32
N GLN A 238 2.20 1.80 -3.37
CA GLN A 238 2.89 1.80 -2.09
C GLN A 238 1.91 1.36 -1.00
N GLY A 239 2.24 0.28 -0.29
CA GLY A 239 1.52 -0.14 0.91
C GLY A 239 1.59 0.93 2.00
N ILE A 240 0.48 1.10 2.72
CA ILE A 240 0.34 2.03 3.84
C ILE A 240 0.13 1.19 5.08
N GLY A 241 1.15 1.19 5.94
CA GLY A 241 1.20 0.56 7.25
C GLY A 241 0.80 1.54 8.34
N THR A 242 -0.49 1.74 8.58
CA THR A 242 -0.99 2.68 9.61
C THR A 242 -1.97 1.97 10.54
N SER A 243 -1.45 1.16 11.47
CA SER A 243 -2.21 0.51 12.54
C SER A 243 -2.16 1.33 13.83
N SER A 244 -3.31 1.50 14.49
CA SER A 244 -3.34 2.11 15.82
C SER A 244 -2.59 1.28 16.87
N PHE A 245 -2.54 -0.06 16.73
CA PHE A 245 -1.73 -0.91 17.60
C PHE A 245 -0.24 -0.73 17.34
N GLY A 246 0.19 -0.71 16.08
CA GLY A 246 1.60 -0.47 15.72
C GLY A 246 2.10 0.90 16.21
N ASP A 247 1.26 1.94 16.10
CA ASP A 247 1.58 3.26 16.64
C ASP A 247 1.69 3.25 18.17
N TRP A 248 0.79 2.52 18.85
CA TRP A 248 0.87 2.36 20.31
C TRP A 248 2.17 1.67 20.72
N VAL A 249 2.57 0.57 20.05
CA VAL A 249 3.85 -0.12 20.29
C VAL A 249 5.01 0.85 20.15
N LYS A 250 5.05 1.64 19.07
CA LYS A 250 6.08 2.65 18.83
C LYS A 250 6.12 3.74 19.91
N ASN A 251 4.97 4.24 20.33
CA ASN A 251 4.87 5.28 21.35
C ASN A 251 5.25 4.76 22.74
N VAL A 252 4.90 3.51 23.05
CA VAL A 252 5.35 2.80 24.26
C VAL A 252 6.86 2.58 24.22
N ALA A 253 7.45 2.21 23.07
CA ALA A 253 8.91 2.12 22.90
C ALA A 253 9.65 3.43 23.24
N ALA A 254 9.04 4.58 22.95
CA ALA A 254 9.60 5.90 23.26
C ALA A 254 9.38 6.37 24.71
N CYS A 255 8.58 5.66 25.51
CA CYS A 255 8.30 6.05 26.88
C CYS A 255 9.48 5.77 27.82
N ASN A 256 9.78 6.73 28.70
CA ASN A 256 10.71 6.50 29.80
C ASN A 256 10.06 5.60 30.85
N MET A 257 10.62 4.39 31.03
CA MET A 257 10.15 3.35 31.96
C MET A 257 11.38 2.66 32.56
N ASP A 258 11.26 2.19 33.80
CA ASP A 258 12.29 1.32 34.38
C ASP A 258 12.15 -0.13 33.88
N ASP A 259 13.18 -0.96 34.07
CA ASP A 259 13.18 -2.34 33.56
C ASP A 259 12.03 -3.19 34.12
N LYS A 260 11.55 -2.89 35.33
CA LYS A 260 10.45 -3.65 35.97
C LYS A 260 9.09 -3.32 35.35
N GLU A 261 8.92 -2.10 34.89
CA GLU A 261 7.76 -1.67 34.12
C GLU A 261 7.87 -2.10 32.65
N ARG A 262 9.07 -2.06 32.07
CA ARG A 262 9.32 -2.33 30.65
C ARG A 262 9.12 -3.80 30.28
N GLN A 263 9.71 -4.71 31.04
CA GLN A 263 9.68 -6.15 30.75
C GLN A 263 8.27 -6.71 30.54
N PRO A 264 7.28 -6.52 31.44
CA PRO A 264 5.94 -7.09 31.25
C PRO A 264 5.19 -6.45 30.06
N VAL A 265 5.54 -5.23 29.67
CA VAL A 265 4.94 -4.55 28.52
C VAL A 265 5.49 -5.13 27.21
N ASP A 266 6.81 -5.35 27.13
CA ASP A 266 7.43 -5.98 25.96
C ASP A 266 6.97 -7.45 25.82
N GLU A 267 6.87 -8.21 26.92
CA GLU A 267 6.31 -9.57 26.91
C GLU A 267 4.85 -9.60 26.41
N LEU A 268 4.03 -8.62 26.82
CA LEU A 268 2.65 -8.49 26.33
C LEU A 268 2.61 -8.15 24.83
N ILE A 269 3.50 -7.28 24.35
CA ILE A 269 3.56 -6.90 22.92
C ILE A 269 3.87 -8.15 22.08
N ASP A 270 4.87 -8.93 22.47
CA ASP A 270 5.26 -10.14 21.78
C ASP A 270 4.14 -11.19 21.80
N GLU A 271 3.49 -11.41 22.96
CA GLU A 271 2.33 -12.31 23.09
C GLU A 271 1.19 -11.87 22.16
N LEU A 272 0.90 -10.57 22.10
CA LEU A 272 -0.16 -10.03 21.26
C LEU A 272 0.15 -10.19 19.77
N TYR A 273 1.37 -9.91 19.31
CA TYR A 273 1.74 -10.15 17.93
C TYR A 273 1.62 -11.63 17.55
N SER A 274 2.09 -12.54 18.42
CA SER A 274 1.93 -13.99 18.20
C SER A 274 0.47 -14.39 18.11
N LYS A 275 -0.37 -13.91 19.03
CA LYS A 275 -1.80 -14.25 19.05
C LYS A 275 -2.55 -13.68 17.86
N MET A 276 -2.18 -12.49 17.41
CA MET A 276 -2.76 -11.92 16.20
C MET A 276 -2.33 -12.72 14.97
N ASP A 277 -1.07 -13.13 14.88
CA ASP A 277 -0.57 -13.96 13.78
C ASP A 277 -1.29 -15.31 13.73
N ASP A 278 -1.56 -15.93 14.88
CA ASP A 278 -2.37 -17.16 14.96
C ASP A 278 -3.81 -17.01 14.42
N VAL A 279 -4.38 -15.80 14.49
CA VAL A 279 -5.78 -15.54 14.13
C VAL A 279 -5.91 -14.97 12.72
N VAL A 280 -5.05 -14.04 12.34
CA VAL A 280 -5.12 -13.30 11.07
C VAL A 280 -3.90 -13.50 10.17
N GLY A 281 -2.83 -14.15 10.65
CA GLY A 281 -1.60 -14.40 9.89
C GLY A 281 -0.93 -13.13 9.39
N SER A 282 -0.44 -13.18 8.15
CA SER A 282 0.24 -12.09 7.43
C SER A 282 -0.62 -10.82 7.19
N PHE A 283 -1.87 -10.83 7.65
CA PHE A 283 -2.81 -9.72 7.50
C PHE A 283 -2.53 -8.52 8.44
N LEU A 284 -1.59 -8.67 9.36
CA LEU A 284 -1.32 -7.73 10.45
C LEU A 284 -0.91 -6.31 10.04
N ASN A 285 -0.32 -6.13 8.86
CA ASN A 285 0.33 -4.88 8.45
C ASN A 285 -0.17 -4.32 7.11
N ASN A 286 -1.46 -4.49 6.81
CA ASN A 286 -2.00 -4.16 5.48
C ASN A 286 -3.27 -3.30 5.57
N GLU A 287 -3.14 -2.01 5.88
CA GLU A 287 -4.29 -1.11 5.99
C GLU A 287 -4.74 -0.56 4.64
N GLY A 288 -3.82 -0.24 3.74
CA GLY A 288 -4.18 0.25 2.41
C GLY A 288 -3.01 0.40 1.46
N SER A 289 -3.30 0.94 0.28
CA SER A 289 -2.28 1.32 -0.70
C SER A 289 -2.57 2.69 -1.30
N ALA A 290 -1.54 3.29 -1.90
CA ALA A 290 -1.64 4.57 -2.55
C ALA A 290 -0.61 4.76 -3.67
N LEU A 291 -0.85 5.78 -4.50
CA LEU A 291 0.04 6.22 -5.57
C LEU A 291 0.71 7.54 -5.21
N TYR A 292 2.04 7.55 -5.12
CA TYR A 292 2.85 8.72 -4.79
C TYR A 292 3.72 9.14 -5.97
N ALA A 293 3.55 10.37 -6.44
CA ALA A 293 4.15 10.81 -7.70
C ALA A 293 5.67 10.86 -7.62
N THR A 294 6.22 11.28 -6.48
CA THR A 294 7.66 11.43 -6.27
C THR A 294 8.26 10.12 -5.79
N GLN A 295 7.64 9.46 -4.80
CA GLN A 295 8.16 8.20 -4.28
C GLN A 295 8.20 7.08 -5.34
N SER A 296 7.27 7.02 -6.29
CA SER A 296 7.29 6.06 -7.41
C SER A 296 8.51 6.19 -8.35
N LYS A 297 9.35 7.22 -8.18
CA LYS A 297 10.59 7.45 -8.96
C LYS A 297 11.85 6.98 -8.22
N ILE A 298 11.72 6.43 -7.02
CA ILE A 298 12.84 5.99 -6.18
C ILE A 298 13.12 4.53 -6.49
N ASN A 299 14.37 4.21 -6.83
CA ASN A 299 14.74 2.85 -7.21
C ASN A 299 14.99 1.93 -6.01
N HIS A 300 15.04 0.64 -6.30
CA HIS A 300 15.34 -0.41 -5.34
C HIS A 300 16.85 -0.52 -5.03
N SER A 301 17.17 -0.85 -3.77
CA SER A 301 18.43 -1.48 -3.36
C SER A 301 18.16 -2.51 -2.26
N CYS A 302 18.85 -3.66 -2.29
CA CYS A 302 18.81 -4.62 -1.18
C CYS A 302 19.62 -4.14 0.06
N ALA A 303 20.38 -3.05 -0.10
CA ALA A 303 21.00 -2.28 0.97
C ALA A 303 20.57 -0.82 0.78
N PRO A 304 19.34 -0.46 1.16
CA PRO A 304 18.81 0.88 0.92
C PRO A 304 19.45 1.90 1.87
N ASN A 305 19.54 3.15 1.42
CA ASN A 305 20.00 4.31 2.21
C ASN A 305 18.85 5.23 2.64
N ALA A 306 17.61 4.87 2.29
CA ALA A 306 16.41 5.53 2.74
C ALA A 306 15.26 4.52 2.99
N GLU A 307 14.28 4.95 3.76
CA GLU A 307 13.07 4.20 4.07
C GLU A 307 11.82 5.08 3.92
N THR A 308 10.70 4.42 3.59
CA THR A 308 9.36 5.02 3.59
C THR A 308 8.75 4.86 4.98
N VAL A 309 8.29 5.97 5.58
CA VAL A 309 7.57 5.94 6.86
C VAL A 309 6.29 6.78 6.81
N PHE A 310 5.34 6.50 7.69
CA PHE A 310 4.06 7.22 7.82
C PHE A 310 3.99 7.95 9.17
N PRO A 311 4.65 9.11 9.33
CA PRO A 311 4.88 9.72 10.64
C PRO A 311 3.60 10.19 11.34
N ASN A 312 2.54 10.44 10.58
CA ASN A 312 1.30 11.07 11.05
C ASN A 312 0.13 10.07 11.21
N SER A 313 0.42 8.76 11.16
CA SER A 313 -0.59 7.68 11.18
C SER A 313 -1.73 7.95 10.19
N ASN A 314 -1.34 8.17 8.94
CA ASN A 314 -2.22 8.43 7.81
C ASN A 314 -1.45 8.17 6.50
N HIS A 315 -2.09 8.41 5.37
CA HIS A 315 -1.53 8.26 4.03
C HIS A 315 -0.43 9.28 3.67
N VAL A 316 0.06 10.12 4.59
CA VAL A 316 1.16 11.05 4.28
C VAL A 316 2.46 10.29 4.46
N LEU A 317 3.14 10.09 3.34
CA LEU A 317 4.43 9.43 3.28
C LEU A 317 5.53 10.42 3.64
N ALA A 318 6.54 9.97 4.39
CA ALA A 318 7.82 10.64 4.54
C ALA A 318 8.94 9.70 4.10
N LEU A 319 9.86 10.21 3.28
CA LEU A 319 11.09 9.49 2.94
C LEU A 319 12.18 9.92 3.93
N ARG A 320 12.76 8.96 4.65
CA ARG A 320 13.80 9.23 5.67
C ARG A 320 15.11 8.55 5.30
N ALA A 321 16.23 9.25 5.44
CA ALA A 321 17.55 8.67 5.28
C ALA A 321 17.86 7.68 6.42
N THR A 322 18.32 6.47 6.09
CA THR A 322 18.75 5.45 7.06
C THR A 322 20.26 5.47 7.31
N SER A 323 21.02 6.09 6.40
CA SER A 323 22.45 6.36 6.51
C SER A 323 22.76 7.76 5.97
N ASP A 324 23.99 8.24 6.17
CA ASP A 324 24.45 9.46 5.50
C ASP A 324 24.46 9.22 3.97
N ILE A 325 23.88 10.15 3.20
CA ILE A 325 23.81 10.10 1.75
C ILE A 325 24.63 11.26 1.18
N GLN A 326 25.68 10.95 0.42
CA GLN A 326 26.61 11.94 -0.12
C GLN A 326 26.04 12.64 -1.37
N PRO A 327 26.49 13.87 -1.69
CA PRO A 327 26.13 14.54 -2.93
C PRO A 327 26.40 13.65 -4.16
N GLY A 328 25.38 13.47 -4.99
CA GLY A 328 25.44 12.67 -6.21
C GLY A 328 25.07 11.20 -6.03
N GLU A 329 24.96 10.68 -4.81
CA GLU A 329 24.49 9.32 -4.55
C GLU A 329 23.01 9.16 -4.92
N GLU A 330 22.66 7.96 -5.40
CA GLU A 330 21.28 7.57 -5.65
C GLU A 330 20.60 7.25 -4.31
N ILE A 331 19.40 7.77 -4.12
CA ILE A 331 18.55 7.46 -2.97
C ILE A 331 17.71 6.25 -3.37
N CYS A 332 17.83 5.17 -2.60
CA CYS A 332 17.15 3.91 -2.86
C CYS A 332 16.41 3.42 -1.63
N ILE A 333 15.26 2.78 -1.85
CA ILE A 333 14.46 2.08 -0.83
C ILE A 333 14.49 0.56 -1.09
N SER A 334 14.03 -0.25 -0.13
CA SER A 334 13.73 -1.66 -0.40
C SER A 334 12.32 -1.79 -0.98
N TYR A 335 12.16 -2.68 -1.96
CA TYR A 335 10.86 -3.11 -2.51
C TYR A 335 10.43 -4.45 -1.91
N LEU A 336 11.31 -5.03 -1.10
CA LEU A 336 11.10 -6.27 -0.37
C LEU A 336 10.75 -5.91 1.07
N ASP A 337 9.82 -6.66 1.66
CA ASP A 337 9.61 -6.63 3.11
C ASP A 337 10.87 -7.08 3.86
N GLU A 338 10.87 -6.86 5.17
CA GLU A 338 12.03 -7.13 6.02
C GLU A 338 12.48 -8.59 5.96
N CYS A 339 11.54 -9.54 5.96
CA CYS A 339 11.85 -10.96 5.86
C CYS A 339 12.54 -11.29 4.54
N ASN A 340 11.96 -10.86 3.42
CA ASN A 340 12.50 -11.10 2.08
C ASN A 340 13.82 -10.36 1.84
N ALA A 341 14.00 -9.17 2.41
CA ALA A 341 15.25 -8.42 2.30
C ALA A 341 16.46 -9.12 2.94
N GLN A 342 16.22 -10.01 3.92
CA GLN A 342 17.26 -10.81 4.58
C GLN A 342 17.49 -12.19 3.95
N ARG A 343 16.61 -12.65 3.04
CA ARG A 343 16.78 -13.92 2.32
C ARG A 343 18.01 -13.90 1.38
N SER A 344 18.34 -15.06 0.81
CA SER A 344 19.49 -15.25 -0.09
C SER A 344 19.44 -14.32 -1.31
N ARG A 345 20.59 -14.08 -1.95
CA ARG A 345 20.64 -13.31 -3.21
C ARG A 345 19.71 -13.92 -4.26
N HIS A 346 19.68 -15.24 -4.34
CA HIS A 346 18.83 -15.97 -5.28
C HIS A 346 17.35 -15.61 -5.09
N THR A 347 16.83 -15.79 -3.87
CA THR A 347 15.42 -15.54 -3.55
C THR A 347 15.05 -14.07 -3.78
N ARG A 348 15.89 -13.12 -3.34
CA ARG A 348 15.66 -11.69 -3.61
C ARG A 348 15.61 -11.38 -5.11
N GLN A 349 16.50 -11.97 -5.91
CA GLN A 349 16.51 -11.78 -7.37
C GLN A 349 15.31 -12.45 -8.05
N LYS A 350 14.86 -13.62 -7.58
CA LYS A 350 13.65 -14.29 -8.07
C LYS A 350 12.45 -13.35 -7.91
N ILE A 351 12.20 -12.86 -6.69
CA ILE A 351 11.11 -11.92 -6.38
C ILE A 351 11.23 -10.63 -7.22
N LEU A 352 12.41 -9.99 -7.25
CA LEU A 352 12.58 -8.73 -7.98
C LEU A 352 12.37 -8.89 -9.49
N LYS A 353 12.83 -10.00 -10.09
CA LYS A 353 12.58 -10.30 -11.51
C LYS A 353 11.11 -10.60 -11.78
N GLU A 354 10.44 -11.29 -10.86
CA GLU A 354 9.04 -11.71 -11.03
C GLU A 354 8.07 -10.55 -10.89
N TYR A 355 8.22 -9.71 -9.86
CA TYR A 355 7.28 -8.63 -9.56
C TYR A 355 7.67 -7.28 -10.18
N TYR A 356 8.96 -7.05 -10.43
CA TYR A 356 9.47 -5.73 -10.85
C TYR A 356 10.31 -5.76 -12.14
N LEU A 357 10.51 -6.92 -12.77
CA LEU A 357 11.25 -7.13 -14.04
C LEU A 357 12.67 -6.57 -14.12
N PHE A 358 13.38 -6.49 -13.00
CA PHE A 358 14.77 -6.07 -13.06
C PHE A 358 15.68 -7.02 -12.30
N VAL A 359 16.95 -6.99 -12.66
CA VAL A 359 18.01 -7.68 -11.94
C VAL A 359 18.69 -6.67 -11.04
N CYS A 360 18.65 -6.89 -9.73
CA CYS A 360 19.28 -5.97 -8.80
C CYS A 360 20.80 -6.07 -8.89
N GLN A 361 21.46 -4.93 -9.05
CA GLN A 361 22.92 -4.82 -9.11
C GLN A 361 23.45 -3.92 -7.99
N CYS A 362 22.74 -3.87 -6.85
CA CYS A 362 23.22 -3.13 -5.68
C CYS A 362 24.44 -3.81 -5.06
N GLU A 363 25.17 -3.07 -4.22
CA GLU A 363 26.38 -3.54 -3.53
C GLU A 363 26.17 -4.89 -2.82
N LYS A 364 25.05 -5.06 -2.10
CA LYS A 364 24.71 -6.34 -1.43
C LYS A 364 24.54 -7.50 -2.41
N CYS A 365 23.95 -7.26 -3.59
CA CYS A 365 23.79 -8.29 -4.61
C CYS A 365 25.09 -8.60 -5.35
N GLU A 366 25.97 -7.63 -5.51
CA GLU A 366 27.29 -7.83 -6.12
C GLU A 366 28.23 -8.58 -5.16
N SER A 367 28.23 -8.23 -3.87
CA SER A 367 29.05 -8.90 -2.86
C SER A 367 28.70 -10.38 -2.68
N GLN A 368 27.44 -10.74 -2.97
CA GLN A 368 26.87 -12.09 -2.84
C GLN A 368 26.83 -12.85 -4.18
N ILE A 369 27.45 -12.36 -5.25
CA ILE A 369 27.32 -12.96 -6.59
C ILE A 369 27.84 -14.40 -6.69
N ASN A 370 28.77 -14.78 -5.81
CA ASN A 370 29.37 -16.12 -5.76
C ASN A 370 28.77 -17.00 -4.64
N ASP A 371 27.78 -16.50 -3.91
CA ASP A 371 27.07 -17.30 -2.92
C ASP A 371 26.29 -18.41 -3.66
N PRO A 372 26.18 -19.62 -3.09
CA PRO A 372 25.41 -20.69 -3.71
C PRO A 372 23.93 -20.26 -3.84
N ASP A 373 23.31 -20.65 -4.95
CA ASP A 373 21.87 -20.47 -5.18
C ASP A 373 21.10 -21.50 -4.31
N GLU A 374 21.12 -21.30 -3.00
CA GLU A 374 20.38 -22.11 -2.03
C GLU A 374 19.11 -21.36 -1.60
N THR A 375 17.99 -22.06 -1.68
CA THR A 375 16.74 -21.78 -0.97
C THR A 375 16.77 -22.63 0.30
N SER A 376 16.44 -22.08 1.46
CA SER A 376 16.34 -22.89 2.69
C SER A 376 15.25 -23.97 2.53
N GLU A 377 15.36 -25.12 3.20
CA GLU A 377 14.41 -26.25 3.04
C GLU A 377 12.95 -25.88 3.42
N GLU A 378 12.72 -24.75 4.10
CA GLU A 378 11.39 -24.16 4.35
C GLU A 378 10.82 -23.40 3.13
N GLU A 379 11.54 -23.34 2.01
CA GLU A 379 11.18 -22.58 0.80
C GLU A 379 10.62 -23.45 -0.34
N ASP A 380 10.67 -24.79 -0.25
CA ASP A 380 10.11 -25.70 -1.26
C ASP A 380 8.59 -25.93 -1.07
N ASP A 381 8.04 -25.69 0.14
CA ASP A 381 6.63 -25.99 0.45
C ASP A 381 5.63 -24.96 -0.13
N ASP A 382 6.07 -23.74 -0.48
CA ASP A 382 5.19 -22.72 -1.10
C ASP A 382 5.03 -22.91 -2.62
N ASP A 383 5.95 -23.61 -3.29
CA ASP A 383 5.89 -23.88 -4.73
C ASP A 383 5.18 -25.23 -5.07
N ASP A 384 5.01 -26.14 -4.11
CA ASP A 384 4.43 -27.49 -4.34
C ASP A 384 2.90 -27.61 -4.12
N MET A 385 2.21 -26.54 -3.71
CA MET A 385 0.73 -26.54 -3.63
C MET A 385 0.01 -26.20 -4.95
N GLU A 386 0.73 -26.00 -6.06
CA GLU A 386 0.12 -25.72 -7.38
C GLU A 386 0.20 -26.86 -8.41
N GLU A 387 0.71 -28.05 -8.04
CA GLU A 387 0.72 -29.24 -8.94
C GLU A 387 -0.18 -30.41 -8.49
N SER A 388 -1.10 -30.23 -7.56
CA SER A 388 -2.10 -31.27 -7.24
C SER A 388 -3.57 -30.83 -7.46
N ASP A 389 -4.13 -31.46 -8.50
CA ASP A 389 -5.53 -31.62 -8.93
C ASP A 389 -6.18 -30.56 -9.85
#